data_AF-A0A3B9FZI3-F1
#
_entry.id   AF-A0A3B9FZI3-F1
#
_cell.length_a   1.000
_cell.length_b   1.000
_cell.length_c   1.000
_cell.angle_alpha   90.00
_cell.angle_beta   90.00
_cell.angle_gamma   90.00
#
_symmetry.space_group_name_H-M   'P 1'
#
loop_
_entity.id
_entity.type
_entity.pdbx_description
1 polymer ?
#
loop_
_entity_poly.entity_id
_entity_poly.type
_entity_poly.pdbx_seq_one_letter_code
_entity_poly.pdbx_strand_id
1 'polypeptide(L)'
;MNSNKQKELLKIMQYANDSIPVYEMMAGKAKDPRVRQALLKIRDDKQAHVFLLERQTGSEGKQRKGDRTFFAVVRGIFGLKGTMNMMAQSEYDAANEHEKLTGTYPWLKRIVQDERRHGDTLVRLKKMK
;
A
#
# COMPACT_ATOMS: atom_id res chain seq x y z
N MET A 1 -9.00 25.04 -2.45
CA MET A 1 -7.96 24.23 -1.77
C MET A 1 -6.65 24.36 -2.54
N ASN A 2 -5.51 24.57 -1.86
CA ASN A 2 -4.20 24.73 -2.49
C ASN A 2 -3.84 23.49 -3.33
N SER A 3 -3.58 23.68 -4.63
CA SER A 3 -3.35 22.63 -5.63
C SER A 3 -2.26 21.61 -5.25
N ASN A 4 -1.21 22.03 -4.53
CA ASN A 4 -0.14 21.15 -4.06
C ASN A 4 -0.57 20.23 -2.91
N LYS A 5 -1.42 20.70 -2.00
CA LYS A 5 -1.85 19.95 -0.82
C LYS A 5 -2.76 18.77 -1.19
N GLN A 6 -3.64 18.99 -2.16
CA GLN A 6 -4.50 17.94 -2.71
C GLN A 6 -3.70 16.92 -3.51
N LYS A 7 -2.67 17.37 -4.24
CA LYS A 7 -1.77 16.49 -5.01
C LYS A 7 -1.04 15.48 -4.13
N GLU A 8 -0.57 15.88 -2.94
CA GLU A 8 0.09 14.95 -2.02
C GLU A 8 -0.87 13.86 -1.53
N LEU A 9 -2.09 14.21 -1.08
CA LEU A 9 -3.07 13.20 -0.66
C LEU A 9 -3.48 12.25 -1.79
N LEU A 10 -3.56 12.76 -3.03
CA LEU A 10 -3.85 11.94 -4.20
C LEU A 10 -2.72 10.94 -4.52
N LYS A 11 -1.44 11.26 -4.22
CA LYS A 11 -0.34 10.30 -4.36
C LYS A 11 -0.45 9.16 -3.36
N ILE A 12 -0.78 9.45 -2.11
CA ILE A 12 -1.02 8.44 -1.07
C ILE A 12 -2.14 7.49 -1.53
N MET A 13 -3.23 8.07 -2.03
CA MET A 13 -4.38 7.32 -2.52
C MET A 13 -4.02 6.45 -3.73
N GLN A 14 -3.23 6.99 -4.65
CA GLN A 14 -2.73 6.25 -5.81
C GLN A 14 -1.86 5.06 -5.39
N TYR A 15 -0.92 5.27 -4.46
CA TYR A 15 -0.08 4.20 -3.92
C TYR A 15 -0.90 3.08 -3.27
N ALA A 16 -1.87 3.44 -2.42
CA ALA A 16 -2.75 2.46 -1.78
C ALA A 16 -3.55 1.67 -2.83
N ASN A 17 -4.10 2.36 -3.83
CA ASN A 17 -4.87 1.73 -4.91
C ASN A 17 -4.03 0.78 -5.77
N ASP A 18 -2.82 1.19 -6.17
CA ASP A 18 -1.94 0.38 -7.01
C ASP A 18 -1.37 -0.85 -6.28
N SER A 19 -1.32 -0.80 -4.95
CA SER A 19 -0.85 -1.90 -4.11
C SER A 19 -1.89 -3.02 -3.94
N ILE A 20 -3.19 -2.71 -4.01
CA ILE A 20 -4.30 -3.69 -3.88
C ILE A 20 -4.13 -4.91 -4.80
N PRO A 21 -4.01 -4.77 -6.14
CA PRO A 21 -3.90 -5.93 -7.02
C PRO A 21 -2.60 -6.72 -6.81
N VAL A 22 -1.55 -6.08 -6.29
CA VAL A 22 -0.29 -6.78 -5.96
C VAL A 22 -0.49 -7.70 -4.76
N TYR A 23 -1.13 -7.21 -3.71
CA TYR A 23 -1.45 -8.02 -2.53
C TYR A 23 -2.44 -9.15 -2.85
N GLU A 24 -3.44 -8.93 -3.70
CA GLU A 24 -4.34 -9.98 -4.19
C GLU A 24 -3.59 -11.08 -4.96
N MET A 25 -2.73 -10.68 -5.90
CA MET A 25 -1.88 -11.63 -6.64
C MET A 25 -0.98 -12.43 -5.69
N MET A 26 -0.32 -11.78 -4.74
CA MET A 26 0.56 -12.46 -3.79
C MET A 26 -0.22 -13.44 -2.90
N ALA A 27 -1.43 -13.06 -2.46
CA ALA A 27 -2.32 -13.93 -1.70
C ALA A 27 -2.75 -15.16 -2.52
N GLY A 28 -3.02 -15.01 -3.82
CA GLY A 28 -3.32 -16.13 -4.73
C GLY A 28 -2.14 -17.08 -4.96
N LYS A 29 -0.89 -16.59 -4.82
CA LYS A 29 0.33 -17.40 -4.94
C LYS A 29 0.82 -17.99 -3.61
N ALA A 30 0.24 -17.58 -2.48
CA ALA A 30 0.65 -18.03 -1.16
C ALA A 30 0.16 -19.46 -0.88
N LYS A 31 1.10 -20.36 -0.57
CA LYS A 31 0.79 -21.76 -0.23
C LYS A 31 0.32 -21.93 1.22
N ASP A 32 0.93 -21.20 2.16
CA ASP A 32 0.52 -21.22 3.56
C ASP A 32 -0.74 -20.34 3.76
N PRO A 33 -1.83 -20.88 4.31
CA PRO A 33 -3.07 -20.13 4.53
C PRO A 33 -2.88 -18.91 5.45
N ARG A 34 -1.92 -18.96 6.39
CA ARG A 34 -1.60 -17.84 7.29
C ARG A 34 -0.96 -16.69 6.52
N VAL A 35 -0.07 -17.01 5.58
CA VAL A 35 0.53 -16.03 4.66
C VAL A 35 -0.56 -15.42 3.80
N ARG A 36 -1.41 -16.25 3.18
CA ARG A 36 -2.54 -15.78 2.37
C ARG A 36 -3.45 -14.83 3.14
N GLN A 37 -3.85 -15.20 4.36
CA GLN A 37 -4.74 -14.38 5.19
C GLN A 37 -4.09 -13.05 5.58
N ALA A 38 -2.80 -13.05 5.93
CA ALA A 38 -2.08 -11.81 6.26
C ALA A 38 -2.00 -10.87 5.04
N LEU A 39 -1.77 -11.39 3.84
CA LEU A 39 -1.75 -10.60 2.61
C LEU A 39 -3.12 -10.01 2.24
N LEU A 40 -4.19 -10.80 2.39
CA LEU A 40 -5.56 -10.31 2.17
C LEU A 40 -5.93 -9.21 3.15
N LYS A 41 -5.48 -9.32 4.41
CA LYS A 41 -5.67 -8.28 5.43
C LYS A 41 -4.95 -6.98 5.06
N ILE A 42 -3.71 -7.05 4.56
CA ILE A 42 -3.01 -5.85 4.07
C ILE A 42 -3.78 -5.23 2.90
N ARG A 43 -4.29 -6.04 1.97
CA ARG A 43 -5.14 -5.55 0.87
C ARG A 43 -6.41 -4.84 1.40
N ASP A 44 -7.10 -5.40 2.40
CA ASP A 44 -8.26 -4.73 3.01
C ASP A 44 -7.88 -3.39 3.63
N ASP A 45 -6.75 -3.33 4.34
CA ASP A 45 -6.25 -2.09 4.93
C ASP A 45 -6.00 -1.05 3.82
N LYS A 46 -5.42 -1.44 2.67
CA LYS A 46 -5.23 -0.53 1.51
C LYS A 46 -6.56 -0.04 0.92
N GLN A 47 -7.57 -0.91 0.81
CA GLN A 47 -8.91 -0.48 0.39
C GLN A 47 -9.52 0.53 1.37
N ALA A 48 -9.35 0.31 2.68
CA ALA A 48 -9.79 1.24 3.71
C ALA A 48 -9.03 2.58 3.64
N HIS A 49 -7.74 2.56 3.33
CA HIS A 49 -6.94 3.78 3.11
C HIS A 49 -7.48 4.58 1.92
N VAL A 50 -7.75 3.93 0.77
CA VAL A 50 -8.36 4.58 -0.41
C VAL A 50 -9.68 5.25 -0.03
N PHE A 51 -10.60 4.51 0.60
CA PHE A 51 -11.90 5.04 1.00
C PHE A 51 -11.77 6.24 1.95
N LEU A 52 -10.85 6.18 2.91
CA LEU A 52 -10.58 7.30 3.82
C LEU A 52 -10.06 8.52 3.06
N LEU A 53 -9.13 8.33 2.14
CA LEU A 53 -8.53 9.39 1.33
C LEU A 53 -9.53 10.04 0.37
N GLU A 54 -10.42 9.26 -0.25
CA GLU A 54 -11.51 9.78 -1.08
C GLU A 54 -12.42 10.72 -0.28
N ARG A 55 -12.83 10.28 0.92
CA ARG A 55 -13.65 11.09 1.84
C ARG A 55 -12.97 12.39 2.25
N GLN A 56 -11.66 12.36 2.53
CA GLN A 56 -10.91 13.55 2.96
C GLN A 56 -10.61 14.52 1.81
N THR A 57 -10.44 14.00 0.59
CA THR A 57 -10.09 14.81 -0.59
C THR A 57 -11.31 15.30 -1.37
N GLY A 58 -12.51 14.77 -1.07
CA GLY A 58 -13.73 15.00 -1.87
C GLY A 58 -13.59 14.52 -3.31
N SER A 59 -12.57 13.71 -3.59
CA SER A 59 -12.28 13.18 -4.92
C SER A 59 -12.96 11.83 -5.00
N GLU A 60 -14.27 11.81 -5.28
CA GLU A 60 -14.96 10.58 -5.64
C GLU A 60 -14.28 9.98 -6.86
N GLY A 61 -13.63 8.82 -6.71
CA GLY A 61 -13.58 7.81 -7.76
C GLY A 61 -13.10 8.25 -9.14
N LYS A 62 -12.34 9.34 -9.31
CA LYS A 62 -11.43 9.44 -10.45
C LYS A 62 -10.30 8.49 -10.17
N GLN A 63 -10.62 7.20 -10.33
CA GLN A 63 -9.71 6.16 -10.76
C GLN A 63 -8.92 6.76 -11.92
N ARG A 64 -7.81 7.43 -11.60
CA ARG A 64 -6.71 7.50 -12.54
C ARG A 64 -6.35 6.06 -12.69
N LYS A 65 -6.73 5.48 -13.83
CA LYS A 65 -6.33 4.13 -14.25
C LYS A 65 -4.88 4.00 -13.83
N GLY A 66 -4.65 3.19 -12.78
CA GLY A 66 -3.41 3.24 -12.05
C GLY A 66 -2.24 3.14 -13.01
N ASP A 67 -1.20 3.93 -12.76
CA ASP A 67 -0.02 3.87 -13.61
C ASP A 67 0.49 2.43 -13.55
N ARG A 68 0.29 1.73 -14.67
CA ARG A 68 0.59 0.29 -14.86
C ARG A 68 2.05 -0.05 -14.58
N THR A 69 2.88 0.95 -14.32
CA THR A 69 4.33 0.88 -14.11
C THR A 69 4.69 0.10 -12.84
N PHE A 70 4.08 0.35 -11.68
CA PHE A 70 4.41 -0.42 -10.46
C PHE A 70 4.05 -1.90 -10.62
N PHE A 71 2.86 -2.17 -11.16
CA PHE A 71 2.42 -3.54 -11.44
C PHE A 71 3.29 -4.24 -12.50
N ALA A 72 3.76 -3.50 -13.51
CA ALA A 72 4.71 -4.02 -14.51
C ALA A 72 6.06 -4.40 -13.88
N VAL A 73 6.57 -3.59 -12.95
CA VAL A 73 7.81 -3.89 -12.19
C VAL A 73 7.64 -5.15 -11.35
N VAL A 74 6.51 -5.29 -10.64
CA VAL A 74 6.22 -6.48 -9.82
C VAL A 74 6.13 -7.76 -10.66
N ARG A 75 5.56 -7.70 -11.86
CA ARG A 75 5.46 -8.85 -12.78
C ARG A 75 6.83 -9.40 -13.21
N GLY A 76 7.88 -8.58 -13.19
CA GLY A 76 9.24 -8.98 -13.57
C GLY A 76 10.02 -9.74 -12.49
N ILE A 77 9.47 -9.94 -11.29
CA ILE A 77 10.24 -10.48 -10.16
C ILE A 77 10.13 -12.01 -10.05
N PHE A 78 11.30 -12.65 -9.91
CA PHE A 78 11.56 -14.11 -9.91
C PHE A 78 10.92 -14.95 -8.77
N GLY A 79 9.96 -14.44 -7.98
CA GLY A 79 9.23 -15.24 -6.98
C GLY A 79 8.63 -14.48 -5.78
N LEU A 80 7.72 -15.14 -5.04
CA LEU A 80 6.92 -14.55 -3.96
C LEU A 80 7.76 -13.87 -2.86
N LYS A 81 8.88 -14.47 -2.45
CA LYS A 81 9.77 -13.90 -1.42
C LYS A 81 10.47 -12.62 -1.88
N GLY A 82 10.88 -12.56 -3.14
CA GLY A 82 11.46 -11.35 -3.74
C GLY A 82 10.43 -10.22 -3.79
N THR A 83 9.20 -10.55 -4.21
CA THR A 83 8.09 -9.59 -4.20
C THR A 83 7.78 -9.10 -2.79
N MET A 84 7.70 -9.98 -1.78
CA MET A 84 7.50 -9.57 -0.39
C MET A 84 8.60 -8.63 0.12
N ASN A 85 9.86 -8.86 -0.27
CA ASN A 85 10.95 -7.98 0.13
C ASN A 85 10.84 -6.58 -0.49
N MET A 86 10.51 -6.51 -1.77
CA MET A 86 10.31 -5.24 -2.46
C MET A 86 9.09 -4.49 -1.90
N MET A 87 7.97 -5.19 -1.69
CA MET A 87 6.78 -4.59 -1.09
C MET A 87 7.05 -4.12 0.34
N ALA A 88 7.82 -4.87 1.13
CA ALA A 88 8.18 -4.43 2.49
C ALA A 88 8.93 -3.09 2.46
N GLN A 89 9.89 -2.95 1.54
CA GLN A 89 10.62 -1.70 1.38
C GLN A 89 9.70 -0.56 0.91
N SER A 90 8.83 -0.81 -0.06
CA SER A 90 7.90 0.23 -0.53
C SER A 90 6.93 0.69 0.55
N GLU A 91 6.49 -0.20 1.45
CA GLU A 91 5.66 0.15 2.62
C GLU A 91 6.43 1.02 3.63
N TYR A 92 7.71 0.73 3.88
CA TYR A 92 8.52 1.59 4.75
C TYR A 92 8.81 2.95 4.12
N ASP A 93 9.08 2.99 2.82
CA ASP A 93 9.32 4.23 2.08
C ASP A 93 8.06 5.10 2.07
N ALA A 94 6.90 4.49 1.82
CA ALA A 94 5.59 5.15 1.91
C ALA A 94 5.35 5.71 3.31
N ALA A 95 5.58 4.91 4.37
CA ALA A 95 5.41 5.37 5.73
C ALA A 95 6.30 6.59 6.04
N ASN A 96 7.57 6.56 5.63
CA ASN A 96 8.52 7.65 5.83
C ASN A 96 8.14 8.91 5.02
N GLU A 97 7.60 8.76 3.82
CA GLU A 97 7.13 9.89 3.01
C GLU A 97 5.85 10.50 3.60
N HIS A 98 4.88 9.67 3.97
CA HIS A 98 3.61 10.09 4.53
C HIS A 98 3.77 10.70 5.94
N GLU A 99 4.75 10.26 6.72
CA GLU A 99 5.06 10.81 8.05
C GLU A 99 5.35 12.30 8.01
N LYS A 100 6.02 12.79 6.96
CA LYS A 100 6.31 14.22 6.73
C LYS A 100 5.04 15.07 6.62
N LEU A 101 3.92 14.46 6.23
CA LEU A 101 2.64 15.13 6.05
C LEU A 101 1.78 15.11 7.33
N THR A 102 2.15 14.35 8.35
CA THR A 102 1.34 14.19 9.58
C THR A 102 1.24 15.46 10.42
N GLY A 103 2.20 16.38 10.32
CA GLY A 103 2.13 17.70 10.95
C GLY A 103 1.01 18.58 10.34
N THR A 104 0.69 18.37 9.07
CA THR A 104 -0.41 19.07 8.37
C THR A 104 -1.72 18.28 8.45
N TYR A 105 -1.64 16.95 8.39
CA TYR A 105 -2.79 16.05 8.43
C TYR A 105 -2.61 15.02 9.54
N PRO A 106 -2.95 15.35 10.80
CA PRO A 106 -2.71 14.45 11.94
C PRO A 106 -3.37 13.07 11.80
N TRP A 107 -4.48 12.98 11.08
CA TRP A 107 -5.17 11.71 10.81
C TRP A 107 -4.35 10.74 9.93
N LEU A 108 -3.37 11.22 9.16
CA LEU A 108 -2.46 10.36 8.39
C LEU A 108 -1.57 9.47 9.28
N LYS A 109 -1.41 9.81 10.57
CA LYS A 109 -0.62 8.99 11.51
C LYS A 109 -1.11 7.54 11.55
N ARG A 110 -2.42 7.31 11.40
CA ARG A 110 -2.97 5.96 11.35
C ARG A 110 -2.50 5.20 10.10
N ILE A 111 -2.51 5.84 8.94
CA ILE A 111 -2.02 5.25 7.68
C ILE A 111 -0.52 4.93 7.80
N VAL A 112 0.28 5.88 8.31
CA VAL A 112 1.73 5.67 8.52
C VAL A 112 2.00 4.45 9.42
N GLN A 113 1.24 4.30 10.51
CA GLN A 113 1.36 3.14 11.39
C GLN A 113 0.95 1.83 10.73
N ASP A 114 -0.12 1.85 9.92
CA ASP A 114 -0.55 0.70 9.14
C ASP A 114 0.54 0.29 8.14
N GLU A 115 1.14 1.24 7.41
CA GLU A 115 2.21 0.96 6.43
C GLU A 115 3.48 0.39 7.07
N ARG A 116 3.93 0.95 8.22
CA ARG A 116 5.03 0.34 8.99
C ARG A 116 4.70 -1.10 9.39
N ARG A 117 3.49 -1.35 9.89
CA ARG A 117 3.01 -2.70 10.24
C ARG A 117 2.95 -3.63 9.02
N HIS A 118 2.56 -3.13 7.86
CA HIS A 118 2.53 -3.90 6.61
C HIS A 118 3.94 -4.34 6.22
N GLY A 119 4.91 -3.42 6.26
CA GLY A 119 6.33 -3.72 6.06
C GLY A 119 6.85 -4.80 7.01
N ASP A 120 6.61 -4.64 8.32
CA ASP A 120 7.03 -5.60 9.35
C ASP A 120 6.41 -6.99 9.11
N THR A 121 5.12 -7.00 8.73
CA THR A 121 4.39 -8.22 8.41
C THR A 121 5.02 -8.92 7.23
N LEU A 122 5.33 -8.22 6.14
CA LEU A 122 5.96 -8.80 4.95
C LEU A 122 7.36 -9.35 5.24
N VAL A 123 8.17 -8.64 6.02
CA VAL A 123 9.49 -9.12 6.49
C VAL A 123 9.35 -10.41 7.30
N ARG A 124 8.33 -10.50 8.17
CA ARG A 124 8.05 -11.71 8.96
C ARG A 124 7.58 -12.87 8.08
N LEU A 125 6.60 -12.64 7.20
CA LEU A 125 6.05 -13.67 6.30
C LEU A 125 7.12 -14.26 5.38
N LYS A 126 8.07 -13.44 4.90
CA LYS A 126 9.21 -13.88 4.08
C LYS A 126 10.03 -15.00 4.73
N LYS A 127 10.11 -15.01 6.07
CA LYS A 127 10.88 -15.99 6.86
C LYS A 127 10.11 -17.29 7.13
N MET A 128 8.81 -17.33 6.84
CA MET A 128 8.00 -18.55 7.02
C MET A 128 8.34 -19.56 5.92
N LYS A 129 8.43 -20.84 6.30
CA LYS A 129 8.75 -21.97 5.41
C LYS A 129 7.48 -22.45 4.70
#